data_AF-A0A2E7UVU5-F1
#
_entry.id   AF-A0A2E7UVU5-F1
#
_cell.length_a   1.000
_cell.length_b   1.000
_cell.length_c   1.000
_cell.angle_alpha   90.00
_cell.angle_beta   90.00
_cell.angle_gamma   90.00
#
_symmetry.space_group_name_H-M   'P 1'
#
loop_
_entity.id
_entity.type
_entity.pdbx_description
1 polymer ?
#
loop_
_entity_poly.entity_id
_entity_poly.type
_entity_poly.pdbx_seq_one_letter_code
_entity_poly.pdbx_strand_id
1 'polypeptide(L)'
;MIRKLACWVIFSISVGCGGVGDEPAKAVAADDRAQCGDPEDTEVLVITSLAFTREIAEGVIEGFDIDGLDSAEGDPAGCGHRDYASPDGTTGIDNAFAALVPVLESIGAAAVEGLITDAINSGELLILAEIQRVDDVENDSCVDLELHRGEGLPLMGTDGNIQMDQTFLVDPSRPSTFAEGGQIAHRTFEIQDITISLPVQILDEFIELDLEGVSLQLRWLDNGEAVGRLAGGVSVSSLAGQIGAISDIGSLQDAVPALLEGAADLWPDENGSCTHLSVGMDVTARPAFLLYPE
;
A
#
# COMPACT_ATOMS: atom_id res chain seq x y z
N MET A 1 -41.06 -39.01 -67.55
CA MET A 1 -41.32 -39.27 -66.12
C MET A 1 -41.53 -37.91 -65.45
N ILE A 2 -42.78 -37.51 -65.16
CA ILE A 2 -43.39 -37.51 -63.80
C ILE A 2 -42.59 -36.57 -62.86
N ARG A 3 -43.04 -35.46 -62.23
CA ARG A 3 -44.33 -34.81 -61.89
C ARG A 3 -43.96 -33.35 -61.47
N LYS A 4 -44.54 -32.29 -62.05
CA LYS A 4 -45.55 -31.35 -61.51
C LYS A 4 -45.49 -30.92 -60.01
N LEU A 5 -45.56 -29.59 -59.81
CA LEU A 5 -46.42 -28.75 -58.92
C LEU A 5 -45.62 -27.75 -58.06
N ALA A 6 -45.67 -26.44 -58.37
CA ALA A 6 -46.64 -25.42 -57.92
C ALA A 6 -46.27 -24.84 -56.53
N CYS A 7 -45.77 -23.61 -56.47
CA CYS A 7 -46.52 -22.35 -56.27
C CYS A 7 -47.07 -22.22 -54.84
N TRP A 8 -46.60 -21.21 -54.08
CA TRP A 8 -47.44 -20.13 -53.51
C TRP A 8 -46.60 -19.13 -52.71
N VAL A 9 -47.00 -17.87 -52.85
CA VAL A 9 -46.51 -16.66 -52.19
C VAL A 9 -47.01 -16.61 -50.75
N ILE A 10 -46.18 -16.18 -49.80
CA ILE A 10 -46.65 -15.47 -48.60
C ILE A 10 -45.73 -14.26 -48.34
N PHE A 11 -46.37 -13.11 -48.35
CA PHE A 11 -45.87 -11.80 -47.97
C PHE A 11 -46.12 -11.64 -46.45
N SER A 12 -45.14 -11.18 -45.68
CA SER A 12 -45.35 -10.71 -44.32
C SER A 12 -44.41 -9.55 -44.04
N ILE A 13 -45.01 -8.36 -43.94
CA ILE A 13 -44.39 -7.14 -43.42
C ILE A 13 -44.58 -7.16 -41.91
N SER A 14 -43.50 -7.01 -41.15
CA SER A 14 -43.53 -6.54 -39.77
C SER A 14 -42.64 -5.30 -39.65
N VAL A 15 -43.31 -4.18 -39.38
CA VAL A 15 -42.72 -2.91 -38.94
C VAL A 15 -42.35 -3.07 -37.46
N GLY A 16 -41.14 -2.67 -37.09
CA GLY A 16 -40.69 -2.58 -35.70
C GLY A 16 -39.62 -1.49 -35.55
N CYS A 17 -39.98 -0.41 -34.87
CA CYS A 17 -39.15 0.75 -34.54
C CYS A 17 -38.06 0.47 -33.50
N GLY A 18 -36.96 1.22 -33.60
CA GLY A 18 -36.40 1.97 -32.47
C GLY A 18 -35.21 1.34 -31.75
N GLY A 19 -34.13 2.11 -31.64
CA GLY A 19 -33.04 1.84 -30.71
C GLY A 19 -31.69 2.31 -31.23
N VAL A 20 -31.36 3.57 -30.97
CA VAL A 20 -30.02 4.15 -31.10
C VAL A 20 -29.07 3.32 -30.22
N GLY A 21 -27.95 2.87 -30.80
CA GLY A 21 -26.91 2.16 -30.06
C GLY A 21 -26.17 3.13 -29.16
N ASP A 22 -26.48 3.11 -27.87
CA ASP A 22 -25.55 3.48 -26.82
C ASP A 22 -24.54 2.34 -26.70
N GLU A 23 -23.26 2.63 -26.93
CA GLU A 23 -22.16 1.77 -26.48
C GLU A 23 -22.12 1.84 -24.94
N PRO A 24 -22.41 0.77 -24.20
CA PRO A 24 -22.12 0.76 -22.79
C PRO A 24 -20.60 0.66 -22.62
N ALA A 25 -20.08 1.53 -21.75
CA ALA A 25 -18.73 1.46 -21.20
C ALA A 25 -18.39 0.02 -20.82
N LYS A 26 -17.15 -0.40 -21.13
CA LYS A 26 -16.57 -1.66 -20.68
C LYS A 26 -16.76 -1.79 -19.17
N ALA A 27 -17.76 -2.58 -18.76
CA ALA A 27 -17.73 -3.23 -17.48
C ALA A 27 -16.49 -4.16 -17.51
N VAL A 28 -15.53 -3.92 -16.62
CA VAL A 28 -14.49 -4.89 -16.33
C VAL A 28 -15.24 -6.16 -15.91
N ALA A 29 -15.09 -7.21 -16.70
CA ALA A 29 -15.94 -8.38 -16.62
C ALA A 29 -15.71 -9.10 -15.29
N ALA A 30 -16.79 -9.56 -14.67
CA ALA A 30 -16.79 -10.51 -13.56
C ALA A 30 -16.17 -11.90 -13.91
N ASP A 31 -15.48 -12.01 -15.04
CA ASP A 31 -14.91 -13.22 -15.63
C ASP A 31 -13.41 -13.40 -15.25
N ASP A 32 -12.70 -12.31 -14.90
CA ASP A 32 -11.30 -12.42 -14.46
C ASP A 32 -11.15 -13.01 -13.05
N ARG A 33 -12.15 -12.82 -12.16
CA ARG A 33 -12.18 -13.45 -10.83
C ARG A 33 -12.35 -14.97 -10.86
N ALA A 34 -12.82 -15.53 -11.97
CA ALA A 34 -12.98 -16.97 -12.13
C ALA A 34 -11.66 -17.70 -12.47
N GLN A 35 -10.57 -16.95 -12.68
CA GLN A 35 -9.24 -17.49 -12.99
C GLN A 35 -8.23 -17.33 -11.85
N CYS A 36 -8.60 -16.70 -10.73
CA CYS A 36 -7.73 -16.58 -9.56
C CYS A 36 -7.68 -17.90 -8.78
N GLY A 37 -6.56 -18.14 -8.10
CA GLY A 37 -6.30 -19.34 -7.28
C GLY A 37 -7.26 -19.53 -6.11
N ASP A 38 -7.05 -20.61 -5.35
CA ASP A 38 -7.82 -20.88 -4.14
C ASP A 38 -7.48 -19.86 -3.04
N PRO A 39 -8.46 -19.14 -2.44
CA PRO A 39 -8.19 -18.22 -1.33
C PRO A 39 -7.45 -18.86 -0.15
N GLU A 40 -7.52 -20.18 0.04
CA GLU A 40 -6.81 -20.89 1.11
C GLU A 40 -5.31 -21.11 0.80
N ASP A 41 -4.88 -20.99 -0.47
CA ASP A 41 -3.48 -21.06 -0.87
C ASP A 41 -2.82 -19.70 -0.60
N THR A 42 -2.05 -19.64 0.49
CA THR A 42 -1.53 -18.39 1.05
C THR A 42 -0.02 -18.41 1.23
N GLU A 43 0.60 -17.26 1.02
CA GLU A 43 1.97 -16.97 1.45
C GLU A 43 1.92 -15.91 2.54
N VAL A 44 2.48 -16.22 3.70
CA VAL A 44 2.41 -15.34 4.88
C VAL A 44 3.81 -14.80 5.20
N LEU A 45 3.86 -13.49 5.39
CA LEU A 45 5.05 -12.74 5.72
C LEU A 45 4.83 -11.94 7.01
N VAL A 46 5.80 -11.94 7.92
CA VAL A 46 5.87 -11.00 9.04
C VAL A 46 6.80 -9.85 8.67
N ILE A 47 6.33 -8.60 8.82
CA ILE A 47 7.19 -7.43 8.62
C ILE A 47 8.15 -7.33 9.81
N THR A 48 9.44 -7.23 9.50
CA THR A 48 10.53 -7.24 10.48
C THR A 48 11.29 -5.92 10.54
N SER A 49 11.15 -5.07 9.52
CA SER A 49 11.73 -3.73 9.49
C SER A 49 10.90 -2.82 8.59
N LEU A 50 10.75 -1.58 9.04
CA LEU A 50 10.25 -0.44 8.27
C LEU A 50 11.23 0.72 8.47
N ALA A 51 11.75 1.26 7.37
CA ALA A 51 12.66 2.41 7.42
C ALA A 51 12.19 3.44 6.40
N PHE A 52 12.27 4.72 6.72
CA PHE A 52 11.93 5.76 5.75
C PHE A 52 12.93 5.74 4.59
N THR A 53 12.39 5.75 3.37
CA THR A 53 13.22 5.79 2.18
C THR A 53 13.92 7.14 2.11
N ARG A 54 15.20 7.12 1.71
CA ARG A 54 16.07 8.29 1.63
C ARG A 54 16.53 8.52 0.20
N GLU A 55 16.80 9.77 -0.15
CA GLU A 55 17.38 10.12 -1.44
C GLU A 55 18.73 9.40 -1.64
N ILE A 56 18.90 8.81 -2.83
CA ILE A 56 20.14 8.16 -3.26
C ILE A 56 21.10 9.22 -3.85
N ALA A 57 20.53 10.18 -4.55
CA ALA A 57 21.18 11.39 -5.06
C ALA A 57 20.15 12.52 -5.07
N GLU A 58 20.60 13.76 -5.26
CA GLU A 58 19.71 14.92 -5.30
C GLU A 58 18.58 14.74 -6.33
N GLY A 59 17.33 14.74 -5.84
CA GLY A 59 16.14 14.54 -6.67
C GLY A 59 15.92 13.10 -7.14
N VAL A 60 16.67 12.13 -6.61
CA VAL A 60 16.57 10.71 -6.98
C VAL A 60 16.28 9.86 -5.77
N ILE A 61 15.10 9.22 -5.76
CA ILE A 61 14.63 8.34 -4.68
C ILE A 61 13.91 7.14 -5.27
N GLU A 62 13.98 6.02 -4.57
CA GLU A 62 13.13 4.87 -4.89
C GLU A 62 11.75 5.09 -4.28
N GLY A 63 10.69 4.69 -4.99
CA GLY A 63 9.33 4.92 -4.53
C GLY A 63 8.31 4.65 -5.62
N PHE A 64 7.14 5.26 -5.48
CA PHE A 64 6.02 5.14 -6.39
C PHE A 64 5.45 6.51 -6.71
N ASP A 65 4.83 6.60 -7.88
CA ASP A 65 3.93 7.69 -8.25
C ASP A 65 2.55 7.37 -7.67
N ILE A 66 2.11 8.17 -6.69
CA ILE A 66 0.91 7.97 -5.89
C ILE A 66 -0.27 8.72 -6.50
N ASP A 67 -0.04 9.90 -7.09
CA ASP A 67 -1.11 10.74 -7.63
C ASP A 67 -1.20 10.78 -9.17
N GLY A 68 -0.27 10.13 -9.85
CA GLY A 68 -0.17 10.04 -11.31
C GLY A 68 0.40 11.29 -11.97
N LEU A 69 1.07 12.16 -11.22
CA LEU A 69 1.61 13.44 -11.68
C LEU A 69 3.14 13.45 -11.68
N ASP A 70 3.69 14.34 -12.51
CA ASP A 70 5.13 14.65 -12.52
C ASP A 70 5.24 16.17 -12.38
N SER A 71 5.18 16.60 -11.12
CA SER A 71 5.10 17.98 -10.67
C SER A 71 6.49 18.62 -10.61
N ALA A 72 6.59 19.80 -11.21
CA ALA A 72 7.77 20.64 -11.10
C ALA A 72 7.70 21.53 -9.84
N GLU A 73 8.85 22.06 -9.41
CA GLU A 73 8.90 23.04 -8.32
C GLU A 73 7.97 24.23 -8.61
N GLY A 74 7.07 24.53 -7.67
CA GLY A 74 6.06 25.58 -7.82
C GLY A 74 4.82 25.21 -8.63
N ASP A 75 4.67 23.95 -9.07
CA ASP A 75 3.44 23.48 -9.72
C ASP A 75 2.29 23.42 -8.70
N PRO A 76 1.15 24.12 -8.93
CA PRO A 76 0.01 24.06 -8.04
C PRO A 76 -0.60 22.66 -7.87
N ALA A 77 -0.39 21.74 -8.83
CA ALA A 77 -0.95 20.40 -8.77
C ALA A 77 -0.26 19.54 -7.68
N GLY A 78 1.06 19.60 -7.56
CA GLY A 78 1.86 19.00 -6.47
C GLY A 78 2.12 19.96 -5.30
N CYS A 79 1.25 20.94 -5.08
CA CYS A 79 1.36 21.94 -4.01
C CYS A 79 2.70 22.70 -3.93
N GLY A 80 3.34 22.88 -5.08
CA GLY A 80 4.62 23.57 -5.20
C GLY A 80 5.83 22.69 -4.88
N HIS A 81 5.61 21.43 -4.53
CA HIS A 81 6.66 20.43 -4.37
C HIS A 81 7.03 19.82 -5.73
N ARG A 82 8.31 19.49 -5.87
CA ARG A 82 8.83 18.82 -7.05
C ARG A 82 8.91 17.34 -6.74
N ASP A 83 8.41 16.52 -7.66
CA ASP A 83 8.48 15.07 -7.51
C ASP A 83 9.90 14.57 -7.76
N TYR A 84 10.18 13.37 -7.27
CA TYR A 84 11.47 12.73 -7.46
C TYR A 84 11.48 11.89 -8.74
N ALA A 85 12.68 11.53 -9.18
CA ALA A 85 12.88 10.48 -10.16
C ALA A 85 13.39 9.20 -9.48
N SER A 86 13.02 8.05 -10.00
CA SER A 86 13.61 6.77 -9.61
C SER A 86 15.00 6.60 -10.25
N PRO A 87 15.85 5.69 -9.73
CA PRO A 87 17.12 5.35 -10.37
C PRO A 87 17.01 4.77 -11.78
N ASP A 88 15.85 4.19 -12.15
CA ASP A 88 15.58 3.67 -13.49
C ASP A 88 15.10 4.74 -14.48
N GLY A 89 14.85 5.97 -13.99
CA GLY A 89 14.45 7.13 -14.79
C GLY A 89 12.95 7.36 -14.86
N THR A 90 12.14 6.58 -14.16
CA THR A 90 10.72 6.88 -13.91
C THR A 90 10.62 8.21 -13.15
N THR A 91 9.68 9.06 -13.53
CA THR A 91 9.43 10.38 -12.89
C THR A 91 8.11 10.37 -12.15
N GLY A 92 7.81 11.42 -11.38
CA GLY A 92 6.58 11.50 -10.58
C GLY A 92 6.64 10.74 -9.26
N ILE A 93 7.82 10.46 -8.71
CA ILE A 93 7.92 9.70 -7.46
C ILE A 93 7.59 10.60 -6.26
N ASP A 94 6.57 10.21 -5.51
CA ASP A 94 6.08 10.93 -4.33
C ASP A 94 6.76 10.44 -3.05
N ASN A 95 7.53 11.31 -2.41
CA ASN A 95 8.09 11.06 -1.08
C ASN A 95 8.54 12.35 -0.38
N ALA A 96 7.63 13.31 -0.22
CA ALA A 96 7.91 14.57 0.46
C ALA A 96 8.38 14.38 1.92
N PHE A 97 7.96 13.29 2.59
CA PHE A 97 8.46 12.96 3.91
C PHE A 97 9.98 12.76 3.97
N ALA A 98 10.62 12.29 2.89
CA ALA A 98 12.08 12.12 2.85
C ALA A 98 12.84 13.42 3.15
N ALA A 99 12.31 14.57 2.73
CA ALA A 99 12.89 15.88 3.00
C ALA A 99 12.73 16.32 4.47
N LEU A 100 11.73 15.79 5.17
CA LEU A 100 11.48 16.05 6.58
C LEU A 100 12.37 15.22 7.50
N VAL A 101 12.79 14.02 7.09
CA VAL A 101 13.60 13.10 7.92
C VAL A 101 14.81 13.81 8.57
N PRO A 102 15.68 14.55 7.84
CA PRO A 102 16.83 15.22 8.46
C PRO A 102 16.43 16.32 9.45
N VAL A 103 15.32 17.02 9.19
CA VAL A 103 14.80 18.08 10.07
C VAL A 103 14.29 17.44 11.36
N LEU A 104 13.51 16.37 11.26
CA LEU A 104 13.01 15.58 12.38
C LEU A 104 14.18 14.99 13.20
N GLU A 105 15.20 14.45 12.54
CA GLU A 105 16.41 13.98 13.20
C GLU A 105 17.10 15.10 14.00
N SER A 106 17.21 16.30 13.43
CA SER A 106 17.88 17.45 14.05
C SER A 106 17.20 17.97 15.32
N ILE A 107 15.87 17.77 15.43
CA ILE A 107 15.06 18.19 16.59
C ILE A 107 14.84 17.06 17.60
N GLY A 108 15.55 15.94 17.46
CA GLY A 108 15.52 14.81 18.40
C GLY A 108 14.48 13.74 18.08
N ALA A 109 13.78 13.84 16.96
CA ALA A 109 12.92 12.76 16.45
C ALA A 109 13.69 11.67 15.67
N ALA A 110 15.03 11.70 15.72
CA ALA A 110 15.92 10.65 15.18
C ALA A 110 15.65 9.25 15.75
N ALA A 111 14.83 9.15 16.80
CA ALA A 111 14.44 7.89 17.40
C ALA A 111 13.25 7.19 16.70
N VAL A 112 12.54 7.82 15.75
CA VAL A 112 11.27 7.24 15.23
C VAL A 112 11.46 5.86 14.59
N GLU A 113 12.44 5.69 13.69
CA GLU A 113 12.72 4.36 13.11
C GLU A 113 13.19 3.35 14.17
N GLY A 114 13.95 3.81 15.16
CA GLY A 114 14.37 2.98 16.30
C GLY A 114 13.18 2.54 17.15
N LEU A 115 12.20 3.42 17.39
CA LEU A 115 10.97 3.10 18.11
C LEU A 115 10.10 2.11 17.34
N ILE A 116 9.99 2.26 16.02
CA ILE A 116 9.29 1.29 15.16
C ILE A 116 9.99 -0.07 15.23
N THR A 117 11.32 -0.09 15.13
CA THR A 117 12.13 -1.32 15.24
C THR A 117 11.96 -1.98 16.61
N ASP A 118 11.98 -1.19 17.69
CA ASP A 118 11.77 -1.67 19.05
C ASP A 118 10.36 -2.23 19.23
N ALA A 119 9.33 -1.56 18.69
CA ALA A 119 7.94 -2.03 18.72
C ALA A 119 7.74 -3.34 17.95
N ILE A 120 8.41 -3.52 16.81
CA ILE A 120 8.40 -4.77 16.05
C ILE A 120 9.05 -5.90 16.87
N ASN A 121 10.24 -5.64 17.41
CA ASN A 121 11.02 -6.63 18.15
C ASN A 121 10.41 -6.97 19.53
N SER A 122 9.67 -6.04 20.14
CA SER A 122 8.92 -6.25 21.38
C SER A 122 7.58 -6.95 21.15
N GLY A 123 7.11 -7.05 19.90
CA GLY A 123 5.80 -7.59 19.57
C GLY A 123 4.63 -6.62 19.77
N GLU A 124 4.90 -5.35 20.10
CA GLU A 124 3.88 -4.30 20.19
C GLU A 124 3.33 -3.92 18.81
N LEU A 125 4.18 -4.05 17.77
CA LEU A 125 3.84 -3.87 16.35
C LEU A 125 4.19 -5.12 15.55
N LEU A 126 3.27 -6.08 15.50
CA LEU A 126 3.36 -7.22 14.58
C LEU A 126 2.42 -6.98 13.40
N ILE A 127 3.01 -6.77 12.22
CA ILE A 127 2.26 -6.64 10.96
C ILE A 127 2.49 -7.92 10.17
N LEU A 128 1.39 -8.62 9.85
CA LEU A 128 1.40 -9.88 9.13
C LEU A 128 0.73 -9.64 7.77
N ALA A 129 1.48 -9.85 6.69
CA ALA A 129 0.97 -9.77 5.34
C ALA A 129 0.66 -11.19 4.85
N GLU A 130 -0.62 -11.48 4.68
CA GLU A 130 -1.12 -12.71 4.06
C GLU A 130 -1.46 -12.42 2.61
N ILE A 131 -0.70 -13.01 1.70
CA ILE A 131 -0.97 -12.93 0.26
C ILE A 131 -1.81 -14.17 -0.08
N GLN A 132 -3.04 -13.95 -0.49
CA GLN A 132 -4.03 -15.00 -0.77
C GLN A 132 -4.10 -15.33 -2.26
N ARG A 133 -4.57 -16.54 -2.58
CA ARG A 133 -4.70 -17.08 -3.94
C ARG A 133 -3.36 -17.26 -4.66
N VAL A 134 -2.31 -17.60 -3.92
CA VAL A 134 -0.97 -17.80 -4.49
C VAL A 134 -0.86 -19.22 -5.06
N ASP A 135 -1.06 -19.34 -6.37
CA ASP A 135 -0.88 -20.61 -7.09
C ASP A 135 0.61 -20.85 -7.44
N ASP A 136 1.34 -19.78 -7.79
CA ASP A 136 2.76 -19.81 -8.14
C ASP A 136 3.50 -18.54 -7.65
N VAL A 137 4.34 -18.69 -6.63
CA VAL A 137 5.16 -17.60 -6.06
C VAL A 137 6.19 -17.02 -7.05
N GLU A 138 6.42 -17.66 -8.19
CA GLU A 138 7.25 -17.11 -9.25
C GLU A 138 6.45 -16.15 -10.13
N ASN A 139 5.26 -16.54 -10.59
CA ASN A 139 4.38 -15.70 -11.41
C ASN A 139 2.90 -16.04 -11.18
N ASP A 140 2.16 -15.08 -10.64
CA ASP A 140 0.72 -15.17 -10.40
C ASP A 140 0.04 -13.87 -10.86
N SER A 141 -0.96 -13.96 -11.71
CA SER A 141 -1.65 -12.77 -12.22
C SER A 141 -2.76 -12.25 -11.32
N CYS A 142 -3.15 -13.01 -10.28
CA CYS A 142 -4.26 -12.63 -9.43
C CYS A 142 -4.07 -13.10 -7.99
N VAL A 143 -3.58 -12.19 -7.16
CA VAL A 143 -3.45 -12.39 -5.71
C VAL A 143 -4.08 -11.23 -4.96
N ASP A 144 -4.51 -11.50 -3.74
CA ASP A 144 -5.04 -10.47 -2.84
C ASP A 144 -4.11 -10.34 -1.62
N LEU A 145 -4.18 -9.20 -0.94
CA LEU A 145 -3.44 -8.93 0.27
C LEU A 145 -4.40 -8.74 1.44
N GLU A 146 -4.14 -9.46 2.53
CA GLU A 146 -4.73 -9.18 3.82
C GLU A 146 -3.64 -8.83 4.83
N LEU A 147 -3.70 -7.62 5.38
CA LEU A 147 -2.82 -7.16 6.44
C LEU A 147 -3.51 -7.37 7.78
N HIS A 148 -2.90 -8.20 8.61
CA HIS A 148 -3.34 -8.50 9.95
C HIS A 148 -2.43 -7.86 10.98
N ARG A 149 -3.00 -7.53 12.15
CA ARG A 149 -2.23 -7.28 13.35
C ARG A 149 -1.98 -8.60 14.07
N GLY A 150 -0.74 -8.87 14.43
CA GLY A 150 -0.37 -10.01 15.27
C GLY A 150 -0.36 -9.67 16.75
N GLU A 151 -0.37 -10.71 17.58
CA GLU A 151 -0.14 -10.63 19.02
C GLU A 151 1.00 -11.54 19.49
N GLY A 152 1.58 -11.18 20.63
CA GLY A 152 2.58 -11.98 21.33
C GLY A 152 3.99 -11.44 21.19
N LEU A 153 4.96 -12.20 21.72
CA LEU A 153 6.37 -11.84 21.67
C LEU A 153 7.06 -12.68 20.59
N PRO A 154 7.64 -12.06 19.54
CA PRO A 154 8.37 -12.82 18.53
C PRO A 154 9.64 -13.45 19.13
N LEU A 155 10.01 -14.63 18.64
CA LEU A 155 11.35 -15.16 18.89
C LEU A 155 12.36 -14.41 18.01
N MET A 156 13.43 -13.96 18.64
CA MET A 156 14.51 -13.23 17.97
C MET A 156 15.63 -14.19 17.56
N GLY A 157 16.14 -14.02 16.34
CA GLY A 157 17.33 -14.68 15.84
C GLY A 157 18.63 -14.09 16.41
N THR A 158 19.75 -14.74 16.13
CA THR A 158 21.08 -14.26 16.52
C THR A 158 21.54 -13.03 15.74
N ASP A 159 20.83 -12.70 14.67
CA ASP A 159 21.02 -11.52 13.81
C ASP A 159 20.27 -10.29 14.32
N GLY A 160 19.50 -10.41 15.41
CA GLY A 160 18.73 -9.30 15.99
C GLY A 160 17.39 -9.03 15.31
N ASN A 161 16.95 -9.92 14.40
CA ASN A 161 15.65 -9.83 13.73
C ASN A 161 14.73 -10.96 14.19
N ILE A 162 13.43 -10.84 13.91
CA ILE A 162 12.45 -11.91 14.13
C ILE A 162 12.89 -13.18 13.37
N GLN A 163 12.87 -14.33 14.05
CA GLN A 163 13.19 -15.63 13.45
C GLN A 163 12.16 -16.00 12.37
N MET A 164 12.62 -16.59 11.27
CA MET A 164 11.76 -17.07 10.18
C MET A 164 10.87 -18.25 10.62
N ASP A 165 9.79 -18.49 9.88
CA ASP A 165 8.90 -19.65 9.98
C ASP A 165 8.18 -19.79 11.33
N GLN A 166 7.95 -18.65 12.00
CA GLN A 166 7.18 -18.60 13.23
C GLN A 166 5.67 -18.53 12.95
N THR A 167 4.89 -19.13 13.84
CA THR A 167 3.42 -18.98 13.84
C THR A 167 3.03 -17.82 14.75
N PHE A 168 2.24 -16.88 14.23
CA PHE A 168 1.71 -15.74 14.95
C PHE A 168 0.19 -15.85 15.12
N LEU A 169 -0.31 -15.38 16.26
CA LEU A 169 -1.75 -15.26 16.49
C LEU A 169 -2.23 -13.93 15.91
N VAL A 170 -3.31 -13.96 15.14
CA VAL A 170 -3.99 -12.75 14.66
C VAL A 170 -4.78 -12.12 15.82
N ASP A 171 -4.66 -10.80 16.00
CA ASP A 171 -5.44 -10.01 16.97
C ASP A 171 -6.88 -9.84 16.47
N PRO A 172 -7.89 -10.51 17.08
CA PRO A 172 -9.26 -10.41 16.63
C PRO A 172 -9.94 -9.09 17.05
N SER A 173 -9.32 -8.32 17.94
CA SER A 173 -9.85 -7.02 18.40
C SER A 173 -9.54 -5.89 17.43
N ARG A 174 -8.63 -6.12 16.48
CA ARG A 174 -8.24 -5.16 15.45
C ARG A 174 -8.65 -5.68 14.07
N PRO A 175 -9.33 -4.86 13.25
CA PRO A 175 -9.73 -5.29 11.92
C PRO A 175 -8.49 -5.49 11.03
N SER A 176 -8.52 -6.54 10.22
CA SER A 176 -7.57 -6.71 9.13
C SER A 176 -7.94 -5.79 7.97
N THR A 177 -6.93 -5.36 7.21
CA THR A 177 -7.13 -4.60 5.98
C THR A 177 -7.02 -5.55 4.80
N PHE A 178 -8.08 -5.64 3.99
CA PHE A 178 -8.09 -6.47 2.79
C PHE A 178 -8.03 -5.60 1.53
N ALA A 179 -7.20 -6.01 0.56
CA ALA A 179 -7.04 -5.36 -0.72
C ALA A 179 -6.96 -6.40 -1.86
N GLU A 180 -7.67 -6.12 -2.95
CA GLU A 180 -7.73 -7.00 -4.13
C GLU A 180 -6.87 -6.47 -5.27
N GLY A 181 -6.52 -7.35 -6.21
CA GLY A 181 -5.94 -6.93 -7.50
C GLY A 181 -4.43 -6.78 -7.49
N GLY A 182 -3.75 -7.50 -6.61
CA GLY A 182 -2.31 -7.67 -6.67
C GLY A 182 -1.89 -8.73 -7.71
N GLN A 183 -0.60 -8.75 -7.99
CA GLN A 183 0.04 -9.74 -8.86
C GLN A 183 1.42 -10.12 -8.33
N ILE A 184 1.92 -11.27 -8.73
CA ILE A 184 3.31 -11.70 -8.55
C ILE A 184 3.94 -11.85 -9.93
N ALA A 185 5.06 -11.16 -10.18
CA ALA A 185 5.84 -11.31 -11.39
C ALA A 185 7.32 -11.48 -11.05
N HIS A 186 7.92 -12.58 -11.49
CA HIS A 186 9.32 -12.92 -11.20
C HIS A 186 9.67 -12.79 -9.70
N ARG A 187 8.87 -13.42 -8.83
CA ARG A 187 9.01 -13.36 -7.36
C ARG A 187 8.84 -11.97 -6.77
N THR A 188 8.16 -11.07 -7.46
CA THR A 188 7.87 -9.73 -6.98
C THR A 188 6.37 -9.56 -6.90
N PHE A 189 5.85 -9.52 -5.68
CA PHE A 189 4.48 -9.14 -5.38
C PHE A 189 4.32 -7.63 -5.53
N GLU A 190 3.26 -7.20 -6.21
CA GLU A 190 2.90 -5.81 -6.42
C GLU A 190 1.40 -5.62 -6.24
N ILE A 191 1.03 -4.56 -5.52
CA ILE A 191 -0.35 -4.08 -5.39
C ILE A 191 -0.32 -2.56 -5.26
N GLN A 192 -1.30 -1.87 -5.86
CA GLN A 192 -1.32 -0.42 -5.97
C GLN A 192 -2.75 0.11 -5.75
N ASP A 193 -2.86 1.39 -5.42
CA ASP A 193 -4.12 2.11 -5.19
C ASP A 193 -4.99 1.43 -4.11
N ILE A 194 -4.37 1.11 -2.98
CA ILE A 194 -5.05 0.51 -1.83
C ILE A 194 -5.08 1.45 -0.63
N THR A 195 -5.95 1.18 0.34
CA THR A 195 -5.95 1.87 1.63
C THR A 195 -5.54 0.88 2.70
N ILE A 196 -4.59 1.26 3.56
CA ILE A 196 -4.15 0.43 4.68
C ILE A 196 -4.20 1.23 5.98
N SER A 197 -4.57 0.57 7.07
CA SER A 197 -4.52 1.14 8.42
C SER A 197 -3.47 0.40 9.23
N LEU A 198 -2.41 1.09 9.62
CA LEU A 198 -1.32 0.53 10.43
C LEU A 198 -1.51 0.92 11.90
N PRO A 199 -1.80 -0.05 12.80
CA PRO A 199 -1.92 0.22 14.23
C PRO A 199 -0.52 0.27 14.85
N VAL A 200 0.07 1.46 14.94
CA VAL A 200 1.40 1.69 15.54
C VAL A 200 1.22 2.09 17.00
N GLN A 201 2.04 1.52 17.89
CA GLN A 201 2.15 1.99 19.26
C GLN A 201 3.43 2.80 19.41
N ILE A 202 3.33 4.02 19.91
CA ILE A 202 4.47 4.87 20.22
C ILE A 202 4.39 5.23 21.70
N LEU A 203 5.34 4.72 22.50
CA LEU A 203 5.31 4.81 23.96
C LEU A 203 4.01 4.16 24.50
N ASP A 204 3.16 4.93 25.18
CA ASP A 204 1.90 4.47 25.77
C ASP A 204 0.67 4.81 24.91
N GLU A 205 0.85 5.41 23.73
CA GLU A 205 -0.24 5.85 22.85
C GLU A 205 -0.39 4.94 21.63
N PHE A 206 -1.62 4.54 21.35
CA PHE A 206 -1.99 3.79 20.14
C PHE A 206 -2.41 4.76 19.04
N ILE A 207 -1.76 4.63 17.90
CA ILE A 207 -1.92 5.50 16.75
C ILE A 207 -2.36 4.62 15.57
N GLU A 208 -3.49 4.95 14.96
CA GLU A 208 -3.92 4.32 13.71
C GLU A 208 -3.44 5.20 12.56
N LEU A 209 -2.38 4.75 11.89
CA LEU A 209 -1.83 5.44 10.73
C LEU A 209 -2.56 4.94 9.48
N ASP A 210 -3.52 5.74 9.02
CA ASP A 210 -4.22 5.49 7.76
C ASP A 210 -3.37 6.01 6.59
N LEU A 211 -3.05 5.11 5.67
CA LEU A 211 -2.35 5.39 4.44
C LEU A 211 -3.31 5.17 3.28
N GLU A 212 -3.42 6.16 2.40
CA GLU A 212 -4.27 6.15 1.22
C GLU A 212 -3.41 6.11 -0.05
N GLY A 213 -3.96 5.61 -1.17
CA GLY A 213 -3.24 5.52 -2.45
C GLY A 213 -1.99 4.63 -2.37
N VAL A 214 -2.01 3.62 -1.50
CA VAL A 214 -0.81 2.85 -1.18
C VAL A 214 -0.38 1.98 -2.34
N SER A 215 0.93 2.01 -2.59
CA SER A 215 1.63 1.08 -3.45
C SER A 215 2.61 0.26 -2.63
N LEU A 216 2.51 -1.07 -2.73
CA LEU A 216 3.37 -2.03 -2.05
C LEU A 216 4.01 -2.95 -3.08
N GLN A 217 5.33 -3.06 -3.02
CA GLN A 217 6.11 -4.05 -3.75
C GLN A 217 6.93 -4.87 -2.77
N LEU A 218 6.90 -6.20 -2.87
CA LEU A 218 7.73 -7.11 -2.08
C LEU A 218 8.37 -8.15 -2.99
N ARG A 219 9.69 -8.31 -2.91
CA ARG A 219 10.45 -9.28 -3.68
C ARG A 219 11.04 -10.36 -2.79
N TRP A 220 10.68 -11.61 -3.04
CA TRP A 220 11.29 -12.74 -2.35
C TRP A 220 12.72 -12.97 -2.82
N LEU A 221 13.63 -13.05 -1.86
CA LEU A 221 15.02 -13.42 -2.04
C LEU A 221 15.20 -14.95 -1.99
N ASP A 222 16.37 -15.42 -2.43
CA ASP A 222 16.71 -16.85 -2.43
C ASP A 222 16.80 -17.47 -1.03
N ASN A 223 17.00 -16.64 0.00
CA ASN A 223 17.06 -17.07 1.40
C ASN A 223 15.67 -17.12 2.07
N GLY A 224 14.59 -16.86 1.34
CA GLY A 224 13.21 -16.83 1.83
C GLY A 224 12.75 -15.48 2.39
N GLU A 225 13.66 -14.56 2.69
CA GLU A 225 13.32 -13.19 3.10
C GLU A 225 12.68 -12.42 1.95
N ALA A 226 11.75 -11.51 2.24
CA ALA A 226 11.18 -10.59 1.27
C ALA A 226 11.67 -9.16 1.57
N VAL A 227 12.09 -8.44 0.55
CA VAL A 227 12.50 -7.04 0.65
C VAL A 227 11.73 -6.22 -0.36
N GLY A 228 11.38 -4.99 -0.01
CA GLY A 228 10.53 -4.20 -0.86
C GLY A 228 10.27 -2.81 -0.33
N ARG A 229 9.19 -2.21 -0.79
CA ARG A 229 8.84 -0.82 -0.52
C ARG A 229 7.36 -0.64 -0.40
N LEU A 230 6.98 0.28 0.46
CA LEU A 230 5.63 0.75 0.68
C LEU A 230 5.65 2.26 0.48
N ALA A 231 4.76 2.83 -0.32
CA ALA A 231 4.50 4.26 -0.31
C ALA A 231 3.01 4.54 -0.24
N GLY A 232 2.64 5.65 0.38
CA GLY A 232 1.25 6.08 0.49
C GLY A 232 1.12 7.50 1.03
N GLY A 233 -0.07 8.07 0.89
CA GLY A 233 -0.40 9.37 1.45
C GLY A 233 -0.95 9.25 2.87
N VAL A 234 -0.42 10.04 3.79
CA VAL A 234 -0.95 10.18 5.16
C VAL A 234 -1.65 11.52 5.30
N SER A 235 -2.86 11.52 5.88
CA SER A 235 -3.57 12.78 6.16
C SER A 235 -2.78 13.64 7.15
N VAL A 236 -2.44 14.86 6.74
CA VAL A 236 -1.73 15.85 7.58
C VAL A 236 -2.53 16.14 8.85
N SER A 237 -3.85 16.27 8.71
CA SER A 237 -4.74 16.60 9.81
C SER A 237 -4.83 15.48 10.85
N SER A 238 -4.86 14.22 10.39
CA SER A 238 -4.88 13.04 11.26
C SER A 238 -3.55 12.91 12.00
N LEU A 239 -2.44 12.96 11.27
CA LEU A 239 -1.10 12.83 11.82
C LEU A 239 -0.79 13.94 12.83
N ALA A 240 -1.11 15.19 12.51
CA ALA A 240 -0.94 16.32 13.43
C ALA A 240 -1.78 16.16 14.71
N GLY A 241 -3.02 15.69 14.58
CA GLY A 241 -3.90 15.41 15.72
C GLY A 241 -3.37 14.31 16.63
N GLN A 242 -2.86 13.23 16.05
CA GLN A 242 -2.27 12.10 16.76
C GLN A 242 -0.97 12.49 17.46
N ILE A 243 -0.07 13.21 16.78
CA ILE A 243 1.18 13.73 17.38
C ILE A 243 0.87 14.70 18.52
N GLY A 244 -0.12 15.59 18.35
CA GLY A 244 -0.55 16.51 19.40
C GLY A 244 -1.13 15.83 20.64
N ALA A 245 -1.63 14.59 20.52
CA ALA A 245 -2.12 13.80 21.65
C ALA A 245 -0.99 13.19 22.49
N ILE A 246 0.22 13.04 21.94
CA ILE A 246 1.37 12.47 22.65
C ILE A 246 1.85 13.47 23.70
N SER A 247 1.52 13.23 24.97
CA SER A 247 1.72 14.18 26.06
C SER A 247 3.21 14.50 26.39
N ASP A 248 4.15 13.66 25.98
CA ASP A 248 5.56 13.73 26.38
C ASP A 248 6.56 14.24 25.32
N ILE A 249 6.10 14.66 24.13
CA ILE A 249 7.01 15.15 23.06
C ILE A 249 7.36 16.65 23.17
N GLY A 250 6.92 17.34 24.23
CA GLY A 250 7.36 18.69 24.57
C GLY A 250 7.10 19.73 23.47
N SER A 251 8.11 20.56 23.13
CA SER A 251 7.96 21.65 22.15
C SER A 251 7.73 21.20 20.70
N LEU A 252 7.80 19.89 20.42
CA LEU A 252 7.51 19.34 19.09
C LEU A 252 6.04 19.47 18.72
N GLN A 253 5.12 19.48 19.71
CA GLN A 253 3.67 19.58 19.47
C GLN A 253 3.29 20.85 18.71
N ASP A 254 4.00 21.96 18.94
CA ASP A 254 3.71 23.25 18.30
C ASP A 254 4.40 23.39 16.92
N ALA A 255 5.53 22.71 16.72
CA ALA A 255 6.35 22.87 15.52
C ALA A 255 5.99 21.88 14.40
N VAL A 256 5.63 20.64 14.76
CA VAL A 256 5.38 19.56 13.80
C VAL A 256 4.18 19.84 12.89
N PRO A 257 3.02 20.32 13.36
CA PRO A 257 1.88 20.58 12.46
C PRO A 257 2.23 21.51 11.30
N ALA A 258 2.94 22.61 11.57
CA ALA A 258 3.35 23.55 10.54
C ALA A 258 4.38 22.95 9.56
N LEU A 259 5.24 22.04 10.02
CA LEU A 259 6.18 21.32 9.16
C LEU A 259 5.45 20.32 8.24
N LEU A 260 4.47 19.60 8.78
CA LEU A 260 3.67 18.64 8.01
C LEU A 260 2.81 19.36 6.96
N GLU A 261 2.12 20.44 7.36
CA GLU A 261 1.33 21.27 6.43
C GLU A 261 2.20 21.85 5.31
N GLY A 262 3.40 22.32 5.64
CA GLY A 262 4.34 22.89 4.66
C GLY A 262 5.06 21.86 3.77
N ALA A 263 4.93 20.57 4.08
CA ALA A 263 5.51 19.48 3.30
C ALA A 263 4.45 18.67 2.53
N ALA A 264 3.17 18.92 2.78
CA ALA A 264 2.07 18.23 2.13
C ALA A 264 2.11 18.47 0.63
N ASP A 265 2.10 17.38 -0.13
CA ASP A 265 2.31 17.34 -1.58
C ASP A 265 1.18 16.63 -2.33
N LEU A 266 0.34 15.86 -1.63
CA LEU A 266 -0.72 15.07 -2.24
C LEU A 266 -2.11 15.69 -2.09
N TRP A 267 -2.88 15.54 -3.18
CA TRP A 267 -4.31 15.80 -3.29
C TRP A 267 -4.75 17.17 -2.75
N PRO A 268 -4.51 18.25 -3.52
CA PRO A 268 -4.95 19.59 -3.16
C PRO A 268 -6.49 19.68 -3.05
N ASP A 269 -6.95 20.39 -2.01
CA ASP A 269 -8.36 20.71 -1.83
C ASP A 269 -8.85 21.82 -2.80
N GLU A 270 -10.12 22.23 -2.68
CA GLU A 270 -10.70 23.31 -3.50
C GLU A 270 -9.98 24.66 -3.35
N ASN A 271 -9.22 24.84 -2.26
CA ASN A 271 -8.43 26.05 -1.99
C ASN A 271 -6.97 25.91 -2.47
N GLY A 272 -6.59 24.75 -3.02
CA GLY A 272 -5.24 24.43 -3.46
C GLY A 272 -4.28 24.04 -2.33
N SER A 273 -4.80 23.66 -1.15
CA SER A 273 -3.98 23.19 -0.03
C SER A 273 -3.92 21.66 -0.04
N CYS A 274 -2.71 21.10 -0.07
CA CYS A 274 -2.54 19.65 0.02
C CYS A 274 -2.99 19.14 1.38
N THR A 275 -3.69 18.02 1.33
CA THR A 275 -4.33 17.41 2.51
C THR A 275 -3.54 16.22 3.03
N HIS A 276 -2.69 15.66 2.17
CA HIS A 276 -1.91 14.47 2.43
C HIS A 276 -0.42 14.72 2.19
N LEU A 277 0.38 13.97 2.94
CA LEU A 277 1.82 13.93 2.84
C LEU A 277 2.23 12.56 2.32
N SER A 278 2.97 12.53 1.21
CA SER A 278 3.52 11.28 0.70
C SER A 278 4.66 10.77 1.58
N VAL A 279 4.61 9.48 1.89
CA VAL A 279 5.61 8.79 2.71
C VAL A 279 6.03 7.50 2.01
N GLY A 280 7.34 7.35 1.77
CA GLY A 280 7.94 6.10 1.31
C GLY A 280 8.72 5.39 2.43
N MET A 281 8.56 4.07 2.51
CA MET A 281 9.28 3.19 3.44
C MET A 281 9.88 1.99 2.71
N ASP A 282 11.11 1.64 3.08
CA ASP A 282 11.72 0.35 2.77
C ASP A 282 11.19 -0.70 3.76
N VAL A 283 10.78 -1.85 3.23
CA VAL A 283 10.16 -2.95 3.97
C VAL A 283 11.06 -4.18 3.91
N THR A 284 11.28 -4.82 5.06
CA THR A 284 11.86 -6.17 5.13
C THR A 284 10.90 -7.09 5.86
N ALA A 285 10.65 -8.25 5.29
CA ALA A 285 9.70 -9.22 5.79
C ALA A 285 10.24 -10.65 5.72
N ARG A 286 9.72 -11.54 6.56
CA ARG A 286 10.18 -12.93 6.67
C ARG A 286 9.00 -13.90 6.60
N PRO A 287 9.20 -15.14 6.12
CA PRO A 287 8.16 -16.15 6.12
C PRO A 287 7.62 -16.40 7.52
N ALA A 288 6.32 -16.56 7.62
CA ALA A 288 5.59 -16.81 8.85
C ALA A 288 4.36 -17.70 8.58
N PHE A 289 3.63 -18.03 9.64
CA PHE A 289 2.35 -18.72 9.56
C PHE A 289 1.32 -18.00 10.43
N LEU A 290 0.05 -18.05 10.04
CA LEU A 290 -1.05 -17.49 10.83
C LEU A 290 -1.75 -18.56 11.67
N LEU A 291 -2.17 -18.15 12.85
CA LEU A 291 -3.14 -18.84 13.69
C LEU A 291 -4.30 -17.88 13.94
N TYR A 292 -5.50 -18.30 13.54
CA TYR A 292 -6.72 -17.57 13.84
C TYR A 292 -7.28 -18.03 15.19
N PRO A 293 -7.72 -17.10 16.07
CA PRO A 293 -8.43 -17.48 17.28
C PRO A 293 -9.78 -18.14 16.94
N GLU A 294 -10.15 -19.19 17.68
CA GLU A 294 -11.46 -19.88 17.57
C GLU A 294 -12.63 -19.07 18.15
#